data_AF-A0A962EPR0-F1
#
_entry.id   AF-A0A962EPR0-F1
#
_cell.length_a   1.000
_cell.length_b   1.000
_cell.length_c   1.000
_cell.angle_alpha   90.00
_cell.angle_beta   90.00
_cell.angle_gamma   90.00
#
_symmetry.space_group_name_H-M   'P 1'
#
loop_
_entity.id
_entity.type
_entity.pdbx_description
1 polymer ?
#
loop_
_entity_poly.entity_id
_entity_poly.type
_entity_poly.pdbx_seq_one_letter_code
_entity_poly.pdbx_strand_id
1 'polypeptide(L)'
;PGRPQLDDLVQSLDLGFQWDSTYTFANGSQGGYCLPIAGLTSLVSVTKTQYHLTQQLDVDTTTLAEVKTLDQQLQNVIRSARFMALTVRPRQWEQAIAKLRQRYPFKVISFDELLLRHVHSVCDSMPKPPDWMVVLKADASERNSKDWQNLQRLVQRALPAMTKEILEAGQPVLLTDPGLIARYDLVNTWLSDLRQTLMNASGSASEYFGLTVLIAADAQTNAAVIDGVIVPAGAGSKEFERIATSWLEYHEQELQGATS
;
A
#
# COMPACT_ATOMS: atom_id res chain seq x y z
N PRO A 1 19.87 -11.62 -25.34
CA PRO A 1 20.31 -12.96 -25.78
C PRO A 1 19.26 -13.53 -26.75
N GLY A 2 19.66 -14.38 -27.70
CA GLY A 2 18.70 -15.13 -28.50
C GLY A 2 18.12 -16.30 -27.71
N ARG A 3 17.08 -16.95 -28.24
CA ARG A 3 16.68 -18.28 -27.77
C ARG A 3 17.72 -19.29 -28.29
N PRO A 4 18.16 -20.28 -27.49
CA PRO A 4 17.55 -20.76 -26.25
C PRO A 4 18.07 -20.10 -24.95
N GLN A 5 19.14 -19.31 -24.96
CA GLN A 5 19.72 -18.79 -23.71
C GLN A 5 18.78 -17.84 -22.94
N LEU A 6 17.86 -17.18 -23.65
CA LEU A 6 16.81 -16.37 -23.04
C LEU A 6 15.76 -17.22 -22.30
N ASP A 7 15.51 -18.45 -22.73
CA ASP A 7 14.58 -19.37 -22.05
C ASP A 7 15.11 -19.77 -20.69
N ASP A 8 16.39 -20.15 -20.64
CA ASP A 8 17.06 -20.53 -19.40
C ASP A 8 17.06 -19.38 -18.38
N LEU A 9 17.26 -18.14 -18.85
CA LEU A 9 17.20 -16.96 -18.01
C LEU A 9 15.78 -16.74 -17.46
N VAL A 10 14.75 -16.82 -18.32
CA VAL A 10 13.35 -16.64 -17.90
C VAL A 10 12.91 -17.74 -16.93
N GLN A 11 13.36 -18.98 -17.14
CA GLN A 11 13.08 -20.09 -16.24
C GLN A 11 13.81 -19.95 -14.90
N SER A 12 15.05 -19.42 -14.87
CA SER A 12 15.79 -19.19 -13.63
C SER A 12 15.17 -18.12 -12.72
N LEU A 13 14.34 -17.23 -13.27
CA LEU A 13 13.68 -16.16 -12.52
C LEU A 13 12.39 -16.63 -11.83
N ASP A 14 11.89 -17.83 -12.15
CA ASP A 14 10.64 -18.43 -11.61
C ASP A 14 9.42 -17.49 -11.67
N LEU A 15 9.35 -16.64 -12.71
CA LEU A 15 8.30 -15.63 -12.88
C LEU A 15 7.05 -16.16 -13.61
N GLY A 16 7.00 -17.46 -13.92
CA GLY A 16 5.84 -18.10 -14.55
C GLY A 16 5.59 -17.74 -16.03
N PHE A 17 6.53 -17.06 -16.70
CA PHE A 17 6.40 -16.71 -18.12
C PHE A 17 6.59 -17.94 -19.03
N GLN A 18 5.74 -18.04 -20.05
CA GLN A 18 5.80 -19.06 -21.10
C GLN A 18 5.97 -18.40 -22.47
N TRP A 19 6.77 -19.00 -23.34
CA TRP A 19 6.94 -18.49 -24.69
C TRP A 19 5.70 -18.76 -25.55
N ASP A 20 5.18 -17.72 -26.19
CA ASP A 20 4.15 -17.79 -27.21
C ASP A 20 4.73 -17.37 -28.57
N SER A 21 4.88 -18.33 -29.49
CA SER A 21 5.40 -18.09 -30.85
C SER A 21 4.40 -17.38 -31.77
N THR A 22 3.13 -17.28 -31.38
CA THR A 22 2.06 -16.68 -32.20
C THR A 22 1.85 -15.20 -31.91
N TYR A 23 2.42 -14.70 -30.81
CA TYR A 23 2.34 -13.28 -30.46
C TYR A 23 3.07 -12.42 -31.49
N THR A 24 2.41 -11.38 -32.01
CA THR A 24 3.01 -10.46 -33.00
C THR A 24 3.11 -9.06 -32.42
N PHE A 25 4.33 -8.54 -32.35
CA PHE A 25 4.60 -7.16 -31.96
C PHE A 25 4.24 -6.19 -33.07
N ALA A 26 3.92 -4.94 -32.71
CA ALA A 26 3.56 -3.88 -33.67
C ALA A 26 4.67 -3.54 -34.68
N ASN A 27 5.93 -3.90 -34.38
CA ASN A 27 7.08 -3.78 -35.27
C ASN A 27 7.22 -4.95 -36.28
N GLY A 28 6.26 -5.89 -36.30
CA GLY A 28 6.24 -7.06 -37.19
C GLY A 28 7.05 -8.26 -36.68
N SER A 29 7.75 -8.13 -35.54
CA SER A 29 8.45 -9.27 -34.92
C SER A 29 7.44 -10.24 -34.29
N GLN A 30 7.72 -11.54 -34.41
CA GLN A 30 6.85 -12.61 -33.90
C GLN A 30 7.55 -13.37 -32.76
N GLY A 31 6.77 -13.77 -31.76
CA GLY A 31 7.19 -14.55 -30.61
C GLY A 31 7.54 -13.71 -29.38
N GLY A 32 6.85 -13.94 -28.25
CA GLY A 32 7.10 -13.25 -26.98
C GLY A 32 6.79 -14.11 -25.75
N TYR A 33 7.30 -13.73 -24.58
CA TYR A 33 6.97 -14.42 -23.32
C TYR A 33 5.72 -13.83 -22.68
N CYS A 34 4.78 -14.69 -22.30
CA CYS A 34 3.47 -14.34 -21.76
C CYS A 34 3.19 -15.13 -20.46
N LEU A 35 2.46 -14.54 -19.52
CA LEU A 35 1.99 -15.28 -18.34
C LEU A 35 0.79 -16.16 -18.74
N PRO A 36 0.70 -17.42 -18.29
CA PRO A 36 -0.45 -18.27 -18.55
C PRO A 36 -1.66 -17.72 -17.79
N ILE A 37 -2.56 -17.05 -18.51
CA ILE A 37 -3.84 -16.63 -17.96
C ILE A 37 -4.71 -17.88 -17.84
N ALA A 38 -4.83 -18.43 -16.63
CA ALA A 38 -5.81 -19.47 -16.34
C ALA A 38 -7.22 -18.89 -16.50
N GLY A 39 -8.05 -19.60 -17.26
CA GLY A 39 -9.20 -19.05 -17.97
C GLY A 39 -10.29 -18.43 -17.12
N LEU A 40 -10.92 -17.40 -17.69
CA LEU A 40 -12.38 -17.21 -17.77
C LEU A 40 -12.69 -16.12 -18.82
N THR A 41 -13.23 -16.57 -19.95
CA THR A 41 -14.12 -15.89 -20.93
C THR A 41 -13.93 -14.40 -21.28
N SER A 42 -13.34 -14.18 -22.46
CA SER A 42 -13.71 -13.23 -23.53
C SER A 42 -14.44 -11.93 -23.17
N LEU A 43 -13.69 -10.85 -22.96
CA LEU A 43 -13.89 -9.58 -23.67
C LEU A 43 -12.50 -9.02 -24.02
N VAL A 44 -12.28 -8.87 -25.32
CA VAL A 44 -11.04 -8.35 -25.92
C VAL A 44 -10.88 -6.89 -25.55
N SER A 45 -9.73 -6.51 -25.00
CA SER A 45 -9.21 -5.15 -25.15
C SER A 45 -7.75 -5.23 -25.55
N VAL A 46 -7.56 -5.11 -26.86
CA VAL A 46 -6.26 -4.85 -27.48
C VAL A 46 -5.77 -3.53 -26.92
N THR A 47 -4.64 -3.54 -26.20
CA THR A 47 -3.93 -2.30 -25.84
C THR A 47 -3.33 -1.71 -27.12
N LYS A 48 -4.15 -0.99 -27.89
CA LYS A 48 -3.67 -0.08 -28.92
C LYS A 48 -3.33 1.23 -28.23
N THR A 49 -2.05 1.55 -28.12
CA THR A 49 -1.61 2.93 -27.90
C THR A 49 -2.04 3.75 -29.12
N GLN A 50 -3.18 4.42 -29.04
CA GLN A 50 -3.61 5.38 -30.05
C GLN A 50 -3.25 6.78 -29.56
N TYR A 51 -2.43 7.48 -30.33
CA TYR A 51 -2.30 8.92 -30.21
C TYR A 51 -3.57 9.54 -30.83
N HIS A 52 -4.47 10.05 -30.00
CA HIS A 52 -5.59 10.87 -30.45
C HIS A 52 -5.52 12.27 -29.85
N LEU A 53 -5.26 13.23 -30.73
CA LEU A 53 -5.59 14.64 -30.55
C LEU A 53 -7.10 14.79 -30.80
N THR A 54 -7.93 14.94 -29.76
CA THR A 54 -9.09 15.88 -29.66
C THR A 54 -10.06 15.59 -28.50
N GLN A 55 -10.52 16.69 -27.89
CA GLN A 55 -11.83 16.96 -27.27
C GLN A 55 -12.13 16.42 -25.85
N GLN A 56 -12.05 17.37 -24.91
CA GLN A 56 -12.60 17.56 -23.55
C GLN A 56 -13.66 16.60 -22.95
N LEU A 57 -14.34 15.74 -23.69
CA LEU A 57 -15.38 14.81 -23.18
C LEU A 57 -14.82 13.50 -22.60
N ASP A 58 -13.61 13.08 -22.98
CA ASP A 58 -13.01 11.81 -22.55
C ASP A 58 -12.21 11.90 -21.23
N VAL A 59 -11.94 13.13 -20.77
CA VAL A 59 -11.27 13.40 -19.50
C VAL A 59 -12.24 13.15 -18.34
N ASP A 60 -13.52 13.50 -18.49
CA ASP A 60 -14.54 13.36 -17.45
C ASP A 60 -14.95 11.89 -17.19
N THR A 61 -14.95 11.05 -18.23
CA THR A 61 -15.25 9.61 -18.11
C THR A 61 -14.13 8.86 -17.41
N THR A 62 -12.87 9.16 -17.78
CA THR A 62 -11.68 8.53 -17.19
C THR A 62 -11.51 8.93 -15.72
N THR A 63 -11.71 10.21 -15.40
CA THR A 63 -11.64 10.70 -14.02
C THR A 63 -12.74 10.09 -13.15
N LEU A 64 -13.98 9.98 -13.64
CA LEU A 64 -15.06 9.33 -12.89
C LEU A 64 -14.81 7.83 -12.67
N ALA A 65 -14.19 7.14 -13.63
CA ALA A 65 -13.82 5.74 -13.49
C ALA A 65 -12.73 5.53 -12.41
N GLU A 66 -11.72 6.40 -12.36
CA GLU A 66 -10.70 6.39 -11.29
C GLU A 66 -11.34 6.61 -9.92
N VAL A 67 -12.25 7.58 -9.80
CA VAL A 67 -12.98 7.87 -8.55
C VAL A 67 -13.74 6.65 -8.06
N LYS A 68 -14.54 6.03 -8.94
CA LYS A 68 -15.34 4.83 -8.61
C LYS A 68 -14.47 3.64 -8.23
N THR A 69 -13.33 3.47 -8.91
CA THR A 69 -12.41 2.36 -8.63
C THR A 69 -11.85 2.47 -7.23
N LEU A 70 -11.32 3.66 -6.86
CA LEU A 70 -10.78 3.88 -5.52
C LEU A 70 -11.87 3.74 -4.43
N ASP A 71 -13.06 4.30 -4.66
CA ASP A 71 -14.20 4.16 -3.75
C ASP A 71 -14.56 2.68 -3.52
N GLN A 72 -14.60 1.88 -4.59
CA GLN A 72 -14.89 0.44 -4.48
C GLN A 72 -13.82 -0.30 -3.68
N GLN A 73 -12.54 0.00 -3.89
CA GLN A 73 -11.44 -0.64 -3.15
C GLN A 73 -11.47 -0.26 -1.66
N LEU A 74 -11.69 1.02 -1.35
CA LEU A 74 -11.85 1.49 0.03
C LEU A 74 -13.02 0.80 0.74
N GLN A 75 -14.17 0.66 0.06
CA GLN A 75 -15.33 -0.04 0.60
C GLN A 75 -15.06 -1.54 0.82
N ASN A 76 -14.30 -2.18 -0.07
CA ASN A 76 -13.89 -3.57 0.10
C ASN A 76 -12.98 -3.76 1.31
N VAL A 77 -12.02 -2.84 1.52
CA VAL A 77 -11.12 -2.87 2.68
C VAL A 77 -11.91 -2.76 3.99
N ILE A 78 -12.86 -1.84 4.03
CA ILE A 78 -13.71 -1.61 5.21
C ILE A 78 -14.62 -2.80 5.48
N ARG A 79 -15.30 -3.34 4.45
CA ARG A 79 -16.28 -4.42 4.60
C ARG A 79 -15.64 -5.78 4.89
N SER A 80 -14.47 -6.04 4.31
CA SER A 80 -13.81 -7.34 4.38
C SER A 80 -12.62 -7.38 5.33
N ALA A 81 -12.44 -6.36 6.17
CA ALA A 81 -11.36 -6.28 7.15
C ALA A 81 -9.96 -6.53 6.54
N ARG A 82 -9.69 -5.93 5.38
CA ARG A 82 -8.44 -6.17 4.62
C ARG A 82 -7.39 -5.10 4.87
N PHE A 83 -6.19 -5.37 4.37
CA PHE A 83 -5.12 -4.39 4.27
C PHE A 83 -5.16 -3.66 2.92
N MET A 84 -4.77 -2.38 2.89
CA MET A 84 -4.48 -1.64 1.66
C MET A 84 -3.41 -0.56 1.89
N ALA A 85 -2.48 -0.46 0.95
CA ALA A 85 -1.56 0.67 0.86
C ALA A 85 -2.12 1.73 -0.10
N LEU A 86 -2.25 2.96 0.37
CA LEU A 86 -2.70 4.10 -0.43
C LEU A 86 -1.55 5.07 -0.64
N THR A 87 -1.29 5.44 -1.88
CA THR A 87 -0.34 6.51 -2.19
C THR A 87 -1.03 7.82 -2.52
N VAL A 88 -0.44 8.92 -2.07
CA VAL A 88 -0.88 10.28 -2.38
C VAL A 88 0.33 11.18 -2.61
N ARG A 89 0.17 12.18 -3.47
CA ARG A 89 1.20 13.21 -3.67
C ARG A 89 1.45 13.94 -2.34
N PRO A 90 2.71 14.24 -1.96
CA PRO A 90 3.02 14.90 -0.70
C PRO A 90 2.23 16.21 -0.46
N ARG A 91 2.03 17.02 -1.52
CA ARG A 91 1.28 18.28 -1.46
C ARG A 91 -0.22 18.10 -1.15
N GLN A 92 -0.75 16.90 -1.32
CA GLN A 92 -2.16 16.56 -1.15
C GLN A 92 -2.40 15.70 0.10
N TRP A 93 -1.35 15.45 0.90
CA TRP A 93 -1.40 14.57 2.06
C TRP A 93 -2.49 14.95 3.07
N GLU A 94 -2.48 16.21 3.53
CA GLU A 94 -3.47 16.69 4.51
C GLU A 94 -4.90 16.67 3.94
N GLN A 95 -5.05 17.07 2.66
CA GLN A 95 -6.34 17.04 1.97
C GLN A 95 -6.89 15.62 1.88
N ALA A 96 -6.04 14.63 1.59
CA ALA A 96 -6.43 13.23 1.52
C ALA A 96 -6.86 12.68 2.88
N ILE A 97 -6.11 12.97 3.95
CA ILE A 97 -6.50 12.55 5.31
C ILE A 97 -7.86 13.14 5.68
N ALA A 98 -8.05 14.45 5.45
CA ALA A 98 -9.32 15.12 5.75
C ALA A 98 -10.48 14.49 4.98
N LYS A 99 -10.32 14.26 3.67
CA LYS A 99 -11.35 13.68 2.83
C LYS A 99 -11.67 12.22 3.18
N LEU A 100 -10.64 11.39 3.42
CA LEU A 100 -10.83 10.00 3.83
C LEU A 100 -11.57 9.89 5.16
N ARG A 101 -11.20 10.73 6.14
CA ARG A 101 -11.86 10.77 7.46
C ARG A 101 -13.30 11.30 7.38
N GLN A 102 -13.57 12.23 6.48
CA GLN A 102 -14.93 12.73 6.25
C GLN A 102 -15.83 11.68 5.58
N ARG A 103 -15.26 10.89 4.66
CA ARG A 103 -16.00 10.00 3.77
C ARG A 103 -16.21 8.60 4.31
N TYR A 104 -15.30 8.12 5.15
CA TYR A 104 -15.28 6.74 5.66
C TYR A 104 -15.09 6.74 7.18
N PRO A 105 -15.49 5.67 7.88
CA PRO A 105 -15.40 5.56 9.34
C PRO A 105 -13.96 5.24 9.82
N PHE A 106 -12.94 5.87 9.22
CA PHE A 106 -11.56 5.62 9.60
C PHE A 106 -11.21 6.26 10.94
N LYS A 107 -10.62 5.48 11.84
CA LYS A 107 -9.78 5.99 12.93
C LYS A 107 -8.43 6.37 12.36
N VAL A 108 -8.10 7.66 12.35
CA VAL A 108 -6.78 8.12 11.95
C VAL A 108 -5.81 7.87 13.11
N ILE A 109 -4.73 7.15 12.85
CA ILE A 109 -3.65 6.87 13.81
C ILE A 109 -2.33 7.23 13.16
N SER A 110 -1.54 8.09 13.80
CA SER A 110 -0.16 8.34 13.38
C SER A 110 0.73 7.21 13.85
N PHE A 111 1.50 6.59 12.94
CA PHE A 111 2.46 5.56 13.30
C PHE A 111 3.56 6.11 14.21
N ASP A 112 4.02 7.33 13.95
CA ASP A 112 5.06 8.00 14.75
C ASP A 112 4.60 8.20 16.20
N GLU A 113 3.41 8.78 16.39
CA GLU A 113 2.84 8.98 17.73
C GLU A 113 2.60 7.65 18.45
N LEU A 114 2.06 6.67 17.75
CA LEU A 114 1.81 5.32 18.28
C LEU A 114 3.12 4.68 18.75
N LEU A 115 4.15 4.69 17.90
CA LEU A 115 5.44 4.10 18.20
C LEU A 115 6.10 4.79 19.40
N LEU A 116 6.18 6.12 19.38
CA LEU A 116 6.82 6.89 20.45
C LEU A 116 6.13 6.64 21.79
N ARG A 117 4.80 6.66 21.84
CA ARG A 117 4.04 6.40 23.06
C ARG A 117 4.29 4.99 23.61
N HIS A 118 4.29 3.97 22.76
CA HIS A 118 4.54 2.59 23.20
C HIS A 118 6.00 2.37 23.60
N VAL A 119 6.96 3.00 22.90
CA VAL A 119 8.38 2.97 23.29
C VAL A 119 8.59 3.63 24.65
N HIS A 120 7.95 4.78 24.91
CA HIS A 120 7.94 5.42 26.23
C HIS A 120 7.38 4.48 27.29
N SER A 121 6.21 3.88 27.05
CA SER A 121 5.61 2.92 28.00
C SER A 121 6.53 1.72 28.27
N VAL A 122 7.25 1.22 27.27
CA VAL A 122 8.22 0.15 27.45
C VAL A 122 9.38 0.62 28.32
N CYS A 123 9.92 1.81 28.10
CA CYS A 123 10.96 2.41 28.95
C CYS A 123 10.49 2.53 30.40
N ASP A 124 9.31 3.10 30.64
CA ASP A 124 8.75 3.34 31.97
C ASP A 124 8.49 2.03 32.75
N SER A 125 8.23 0.93 32.03
CA SER A 125 8.06 -0.40 32.63
C SER A 125 9.37 -1.07 33.06
N MET A 126 10.53 -0.53 32.68
CA MET A 126 11.82 -1.15 32.99
C MET A 126 12.23 -0.88 34.44
N PRO A 127 12.92 -1.83 35.11
CA PRO A 127 13.45 -1.61 36.45
C PRO A 127 14.43 -0.43 36.54
N LYS A 128 15.14 -0.16 35.44
CA LYS A 128 16.03 0.99 35.28
C LYS A 128 15.77 1.62 33.90
N PRO A 129 14.83 2.58 33.81
CA PRO A 129 14.52 3.23 32.55
C PRO A 129 15.76 4.02 32.06
N PRO A 130 16.09 3.96 30.76
CA PRO A 130 17.09 4.86 30.20
C PRO A 130 16.56 6.30 30.21
N ASP A 131 17.45 7.27 30.35
CA ASP A 131 17.13 8.67 30.04
C ASP A 131 16.71 8.73 28.56
N TRP A 132 15.62 9.45 28.27
CA TRP A 132 15.12 9.63 26.90
C TRP A 132 16.19 10.19 25.96
N MET A 133 17.09 11.04 26.46
CA MET A 133 18.21 11.55 25.68
C MET A 133 19.14 10.43 25.18
N VAL A 134 19.26 9.32 25.91
CA VAL A 134 20.03 8.14 25.47
C VAL A 134 19.31 7.44 24.31
N VAL A 135 17.98 7.35 24.35
CA VAL A 135 17.18 6.78 23.27
C VAL A 135 17.34 7.61 21.99
N LEU A 136 17.26 8.94 22.10
CA LEU A 136 17.47 9.86 20.97
C LEU A 136 18.89 9.77 20.39
N LYS A 137 19.91 9.62 21.25
CA LYS A 137 21.30 9.40 20.80
C LYS A 137 21.46 8.07 20.08
N ALA A 138 20.83 7.01 20.59
CA ALA A 138 20.83 5.70 19.95
C ALA A 138 20.15 5.73 18.57
N ASP A 139 19.08 6.52 18.43
CA ASP A 139 18.38 6.71 17.15
C ASP A 139 19.24 7.46 16.12
N ALA A 140 20.06 8.42 16.57
CA ALA A 140 21.00 9.13 15.72
C ALA A 140 22.31 8.35 15.43
N SER A 141 22.50 7.16 16.01
CA SER A 141 23.74 6.38 15.90
C SER A 141 23.82 5.57 14.59
N GLU A 142 25.01 5.11 14.24
CA GLU A 142 25.22 4.25 13.07
C GLU A 142 24.42 2.94 13.19
N ARG A 143 23.87 2.44 12.07
CA ARG A 143 23.03 1.22 12.03
C ARG A 143 23.73 -0.06 12.51
N ASN A 144 25.06 -0.12 12.47
CA ASN A 144 25.83 -1.26 12.96
C ASN A 144 26.20 -1.14 14.46
N SER A 145 25.92 0.01 15.08
CA SER A 145 26.33 0.30 16.45
C SER A 145 25.55 -0.52 17.49
N LYS A 146 26.16 -0.70 18.66
CA LYS A 146 25.48 -1.34 19.80
C LYS A 146 24.27 -0.53 20.26
N ASP A 147 24.35 0.79 20.18
CA ASP A 147 23.25 1.68 20.60
C ASP A 147 22.04 1.53 19.66
N TRP A 148 22.26 1.49 18.35
CA TRP A 148 21.21 1.17 17.38
C TRP A 148 20.59 -0.20 17.62
N GLN A 149 21.40 -1.23 17.86
CA GLN A 149 20.88 -2.57 18.17
C GLN A 149 20.05 -2.59 19.46
N ASN A 150 20.43 -1.80 20.47
CA ASN A 150 19.65 -1.66 21.71
C ASN A 150 18.31 -0.97 21.44
N LEU A 151 18.31 0.11 20.64
CA LEU A 151 17.09 0.79 20.21
C LEU A 151 16.16 -0.14 19.41
N GLN A 152 16.71 -0.92 18.47
CA GLN A 152 15.94 -1.91 17.74
C GLN A 152 15.24 -2.90 18.68
N ARG A 153 15.94 -3.44 19.69
CA ARG A 153 15.31 -4.32 20.70
C ARG A 153 14.22 -3.59 21.50
N LEU A 154 14.40 -2.31 21.79
CA LEU A 154 13.40 -1.49 22.47
C LEU A 154 12.13 -1.32 21.62
N VAL A 155 12.30 -0.97 20.35
CA VAL A 155 11.20 -0.86 19.37
C VAL A 155 10.47 -2.19 19.23
N GLN A 156 11.19 -3.31 19.06
CA GLN A 156 10.60 -4.64 18.95
C GLN A 156 9.74 -5.03 20.16
N ARG A 157 10.09 -4.56 21.37
CA ARG A 157 9.27 -4.77 22.58
C ARG A 157 7.98 -3.97 22.60
N ALA A 158 7.91 -2.86 21.88
CA ALA A 158 6.72 -2.01 21.77
C ALA A 158 5.69 -2.55 20.76
N LEU A 159 6.15 -3.26 19.71
CA LEU A 159 5.31 -3.69 18.58
C LEU A 159 4.09 -4.53 18.97
N PRO A 160 4.14 -5.50 19.92
CA PRO A 160 2.96 -6.29 20.25
C PRO A 160 1.81 -5.45 20.80
N ALA A 161 2.11 -4.45 21.64
CA ALA A 161 1.10 -3.55 22.20
C ALA A 161 0.54 -2.61 21.13
N MET A 162 1.38 -2.13 20.21
CA MET A 162 0.95 -1.35 19.04
C MET A 162 0.01 -2.14 18.13
N THR A 163 0.38 -3.38 17.79
CA THR A 163 -0.44 -4.28 16.97
C THR A 163 -1.80 -4.49 17.60
N LYS A 164 -1.84 -4.78 18.90
CA LYS A 164 -3.09 -4.96 19.64
C LYS A 164 -3.97 -3.70 19.55
N GLU A 165 -3.39 -2.52 19.75
CA GLU A 165 -4.15 -1.26 19.69
C GLU A 165 -4.73 -0.97 18.30
N ILE A 166 -4.01 -1.31 17.23
CA ILE A 166 -4.50 -1.17 15.85
C ILE A 166 -5.66 -2.14 15.59
N LEU A 167 -5.48 -3.41 15.95
CA LEU A 167 -6.48 -4.46 15.70
C LEU A 167 -7.76 -4.27 16.53
N GLU A 168 -7.62 -3.80 17.77
CA GLU A 168 -8.72 -3.54 18.71
C GLU A 168 -9.26 -2.10 18.62
N ALA A 169 -8.95 -1.37 17.54
CA ALA A 169 -9.38 0.02 17.37
C ALA A 169 -10.92 0.19 17.29
N GLY A 170 -11.67 -0.89 17.07
CA GLY A 170 -13.14 -0.90 17.03
C GLY A 170 -13.75 -0.32 15.76
N GLN A 171 -12.93 0.09 14.79
CA GLN A 171 -13.31 0.59 13.47
C GLN A 171 -12.10 0.53 12.53
N PRO A 172 -12.28 0.67 11.19
CA PRO A 172 -11.17 0.67 10.25
C PRO A 172 -10.12 1.72 10.58
N VAL A 173 -8.84 1.38 10.41
CA VAL A 173 -7.72 2.28 10.75
C VAL A 173 -7.13 2.88 9.48
N LEU A 174 -6.93 4.19 9.49
CA LEU A 174 -6.06 4.91 8.56
C LEU A 174 -4.75 5.22 9.28
N LEU A 175 -3.70 4.46 8.99
CA LEU A 175 -2.37 4.65 9.54
C LEU A 175 -1.61 5.68 8.71
N THR A 176 -1.21 6.78 9.34
CA THR A 176 -0.45 7.88 8.74
C THR A 176 1.01 7.86 9.21
N ASP A 177 1.83 8.68 8.56
CA ASP A 177 3.24 8.90 8.93
C ASP A 177 4.07 7.61 8.95
N PRO A 178 4.09 6.82 7.84
CA PRO A 178 4.68 5.48 7.85
C PRO A 178 6.22 5.47 7.82
N GLY A 179 6.90 6.63 7.81
CA GLY A 179 8.36 6.71 7.58
C GLY A 179 9.17 5.91 8.60
N LEU A 180 8.76 5.93 9.87
CA LEU A 180 9.45 5.16 10.91
C LEU A 180 9.31 3.64 10.72
N ILE A 181 8.33 3.15 9.95
CA ILE A 181 8.23 1.73 9.59
C ILE A 181 9.49 1.31 8.80
N ALA A 182 9.92 2.10 7.82
CA ALA A 182 11.13 1.80 7.06
C ALA A 182 12.41 2.10 7.85
N ARG A 183 12.43 3.16 8.66
CA ARG A 183 13.58 3.48 9.53
C ARG A 183 13.96 2.30 10.42
N TYR A 184 12.97 1.62 10.98
CA TYR A 184 13.19 0.49 11.89
C TYR A 184 13.12 -0.89 11.23
N ASP A 185 13.20 -0.97 9.89
CA ASP A 185 13.20 -2.23 9.12
C ASP A 185 11.92 -3.08 9.33
N LEU A 186 10.78 -2.41 9.51
CA LEU A 186 9.48 -3.00 9.87
C LEU A 186 8.57 -3.32 8.67
N VAL A 187 8.92 -2.86 7.46
CA VAL A 187 8.07 -3.00 6.26
C VAL A 187 7.85 -4.48 5.89
N ASN A 188 8.92 -5.27 5.87
CA ASN A 188 8.86 -6.69 5.50
C ASN A 188 8.70 -7.63 6.69
N THR A 189 8.64 -7.09 7.91
CA THR A 189 8.47 -7.85 9.14
C THR A 189 7.11 -7.51 9.74
N TRP A 190 7.05 -6.56 10.66
CA TRP A 190 5.84 -6.19 11.39
C TRP A 190 4.65 -5.81 10.49
N LEU A 191 4.86 -5.00 9.45
CA LEU A 191 3.77 -4.60 8.56
C LEU A 191 3.27 -5.79 7.73
N SER A 192 4.17 -6.67 7.30
CA SER A 192 3.83 -7.92 6.60
C SER A 192 3.03 -8.87 7.48
N ASP A 193 3.43 -9.04 8.75
CA ASP A 193 2.74 -9.88 9.74
C ASP A 193 1.35 -9.34 10.07
N LEU A 194 1.22 -8.02 10.20
CA LEU A 194 -0.06 -7.35 10.43
C LEU A 194 -1.01 -7.55 9.23
N ARG A 195 -0.50 -7.37 8.00
CA ARG A 195 -1.23 -7.66 6.77
C ARG A 195 -1.70 -9.11 6.71
N GLN A 196 -0.81 -10.05 7.01
CA GLN A 196 -1.12 -11.48 7.02
C GLN A 196 -2.20 -11.83 8.07
N THR A 197 -2.13 -11.21 9.25
CA THR A 197 -3.12 -11.36 10.31
C THR A 197 -4.52 -10.94 9.84
N LEU A 198 -4.63 -9.77 9.21
CA LEU A 198 -5.89 -9.28 8.63
C LEU A 198 -6.39 -10.20 7.50
N MET A 199 -5.49 -10.65 6.63
CA MET A 199 -5.86 -11.58 5.55
C MET A 199 -6.41 -12.91 6.08
N ASN A 200 -5.79 -13.47 7.13
CA ASN A 200 -6.23 -14.73 7.75
C ASN A 200 -7.56 -14.58 8.50
N ALA A 201 -7.84 -13.39 9.04
CA ALA A 201 -9.06 -13.09 9.75
C ALA A 201 -10.22 -12.61 8.85
N SER A 202 -9.95 -12.36 7.55
CA SER A 202 -10.92 -11.80 6.61
C SER A 202 -12.08 -12.76 6.34
N GLY A 203 -13.31 -12.32 6.61
CA GLY A 203 -14.57 -13.07 6.37
C GLY A 203 -15.75 -12.41 7.09
N SER A 204 -16.99 -12.88 6.85
CA SER A 204 -18.22 -12.27 7.41
C SER A 204 -18.33 -12.31 8.96
N ALA A 205 -17.39 -12.96 9.64
CA ALA A 205 -17.30 -13.06 11.09
C ALA A 205 -15.96 -12.52 11.65
N SER A 206 -15.26 -11.66 10.90
CA SER A 206 -14.01 -11.07 11.37
C SER A 206 -14.25 -10.18 12.59
N GLU A 207 -13.45 -10.37 13.64
CA GLU A 207 -13.43 -9.50 14.81
C GLU A 207 -12.58 -8.23 14.59
N TYR A 208 -11.84 -8.19 13.47
CA TYR A 208 -10.96 -7.08 13.12
C TYR A 208 -11.58 -6.17 12.07
N PHE A 209 -11.03 -4.96 11.99
CA PHE A 209 -11.37 -3.98 10.96
C PHE A 209 -10.22 -3.78 9.98
N GLY A 210 -10.53 -3.23 8.80
CA GLY A 210 -9.55 -3.02 7.76
C GLY A 210 -8.47 -2.00 8.15
N LEU A 211 -7.26 -2.21 7.67
CA LEU A 211 -6.12 -1.31 7.84
C LEU A 211 -5.74 -0.69 6.50
N THR A 212 -5.75 0.63 6.44
CA THR A 212 -5.24 1.38 5.31
C THR A 212 -3.99 2.15 5.74
N VAL A 213 -2.89 2.02 5.01
CA VAL A 213 -1.66 2.78 5.27
C VAL A 213 -1.55 3.86 4.19
N LEU A 214 -1.54 5.13 4.61
CA LEU A 214 -1.34 6.26 3.70
C LEU A 214 0.16 6.52 3.54
N ILE A 215 0.63 6.66 2.30
CA ILE A 215 2.04 6.79 1.94
C ILE A 215 2.20 7.99 1.01
N ALA A 216 3.09 8.91 1.39
CA ALA A 216 3.43 10.03 0.53
C ALA A 216 4.35 9.52 -0.60
N ALA A 217 3.87 9.54 -1.83
CA ALA A 217 4.63 9.10 -3.00
C ALA A 217 4.31 9.96 -4.22
N ASP A 218 5.28 10.11 -5.12
CA ASP A 218 5.04 10.75 -6.41
C ASP A 218 4.31 9.79 -7.36
N ALA A 219 3.61 10.36 -8.35
CA ALA A 219 2.68 9.67 -9.23
C ALA A 219 3.30 8.66 -10.22
N GLN A 220 4.62 8.45 -10.17
CA GLN A 220 5.36 7.60 -11.12
C GLN A 220 5.55 6.15 -10.64
N THR A 221 5.06 5.79 -9.45
CA THR A 221 5.29 4.46 -8.86
C THR A 221 4.11 3.52 -9.10
N ASN A 222 4.39 2.33 -9.61
CA ASN A 222 3.40 1.25 -9.81
C ASN A 222 3.24 0.35 -8.57
N ALA A 223 3.78 0.77 -7.43
CA ALA A 223 3.72 0.07 -6.16
C ALA A 223 3.81 1.07 -5.00
N ALA A 224 3.28 0.69 -3.83
CA ALA A 224 3.49 1.41 -2.60
C ALA A 224 4.92 1.19 -2.09
N VAL A 225 5.61 2.29 -1.74
CA VAL A 225 7.01 2.27 -1.28
C VAL A 225 7.14 3.19 -0.07
N ILE A 226 7.73 2.69 1.02
CA ILE A 226 8.07 3.48 2.22
C ILE A 226 9.60 3.57 2.27
N ASP A 227 10.14 4.78 2.13
CA ASP A 227 11.59 5.08 2.09
C ASP A 227 12.43 4.09 1.27
N GLY A 228 11.98 3.80 0.05
CA GLY A 228 12.67 2.90 -0.89
C GLY A 228 12.39 1.41 -0.72
N VAL A 229 11.63 1.01 0.32
CA VAL A 229 11.23 -0.38 0.53
C VAL A 229 9.80 -0.60 0.03
N ILE A 230 9.62 -1.56 -0.88
CA ILE A 230 8.30 -1.92 -1.41
C ILE A 230 7.43 -2.50 -0.29
N VAL A 231 6.21 -2.01 -0.16
CA VAL A 231 5.22 -2.56 0.77
C VAL A 231 4.76 -3.93 0.25
N PRO A 232 4.83 -5.01 1.05
CA PRO A 232 4.39 -6.33 0.63
C PRO A 232 2.92 -6.35 0.20
N ALA A 233 2.64 -6.94 -0.96
CA ALA A 233 1.30 -7.21 -1.43
C ALA A 233 1.05 -8.73 -1.47
N GLY A 234 -0.16 -9.17 -1.15
CA GLY A 234 -0.56 -10.56 -1.33
C GLY A 234 -0.55 -10.98 -2.81
N ALA A 235 -0.17 -12.22 -3.10
CA ALA A 235 -0.17 -12.76 -4.46
C ALA A 235 -1.55 -12.60 -5.11
N GLY A 236 -1.60 -11.98 -6.29
CA GLY A 236 -2.84 -11.74 -7.05
C GLY A 236 -3.81 -10.71 -6.44
N SER A 237 -3.39 -9.97 -5.39
CA SER A 237 -4.25 -8.98 -4.73
C SER A 237 -3.97 -7.55 -5.19
N LYS A 238 -5.02 -6.73 -5.31
CA LYS A 238 -4.91 -5.26 -5.42
C LYS A 238 -4.90 -4.65 -4.02
N GLU A 239 -3.86 -4.92 -3.24
CA GLU A 239 -3.63 -4.31 -1.92
C GLU A 239 -2.93 -2.95 -2.01
N PHE A 240 -2.97 -2.32 -3.18
CA PHE A 240 -2.35 -1.05 -3.50
C PHE A 240 -3.26 -0.25 -4.42
N GLU A 241 -3.50 1.01 -4.07
CA GLU A 241 -4.18 1.98 -4.94
C GLU A 241 -3.58 3.38 -4.79
N ARG A 242 -3.74 4.20 -5.83
CA ARG A 242 -3.29 5.60 -5.85
C ARG A 242 -4.48 6.54 -5.68
N ILE A 243 -4.34 7.51 -4.79
CA ILE A 243 -5.27 8.64 -4.70
C ILE A 243 -4.98 9.60 -5.86
N ALA A 244 -5.90 9.63 -6.83
CA ALA A 244 -5.84 10.58 -7.94
C ALA A 244 -6.30 11.98 -7.50
N THR A 245 -5.76 13.02 -8.15
CA THR A 245 -6.20 14.40 -7.92
C THR A 245 -7.70 14.56 -8.18
N SER A 246 -8.22 13.91 -9.23
CA SER A 246 -9.65 13.82 -9.55
C SER A 246 -10.46 13.35 -8.35
N TRP A 247 -10.02 12.30 -7.65
CA TRP A 247 -10.68 11.85 -6.43
C TRP A 247 -10.65 12.86 -5.30
N LEU A 248 -9.62 13.69 -5.16
CA LEU A 248 -9.55 14.73 -4.14
C LEU A 248 -10.45 15.93 -4.45
N GLU A 249 -10.54 16.30 -5.72
CA GLU A 249 -11.36 17.41 -6.21
C GLU A 249 -12.84 17.05 -6.35
N TYR A 250 -13.16 15.75 -6.50
CA TYR A 250 -14.53 15.28 -6.71
C TYR A 250 -15.47 15.59 -5.54
N HIS A 251 -16.59 16.28 -5.80
CA HIS A 251 -17.62 16.53 -4.79
C HIS A 251 -18.90 15.76 -5.13
N GLU A 252 -19.44 14.99 -4.17
CA GLU A 252 -20.64 14.15 -4.40
C GLU A 252 -21.88 14.91 -4.88
N GLN A 253 -21.97 16.22 -4.66
CA GLN A 253 -23.08 17.03 -5.15
C GLN A 253 -23.20 16.97 -6.69
N GLU A 254 -22.11 16.71 -7.41
CA GLU A 254 -22.09 16.55 -8.87
C GLU A 254 -22.79 15.27 -9.36
N LEU A 255 -22.96 14.25 -8.51
CA LEU A 255 -23.69 13.01 -8.82
C LEU A 255 -25.21 13.21 -8.88
N GLN A 256 -25.74 14.17 -8.12
CA GLN A 256 -27.18 14.48 -8.09
C GLN A 256 -27.60 15.43 -9.22
N GLY A 257 -26.67 16.25 -9.74
CA GLY A 257 -26.94 17.17 -10.86
C GLY A 257 -26.92 16.52 -12.25
N ALA A 258 -26.26 15.37 -12.41
CA ALA A 258 -26.16 14.65 -13.69
C ALA A 258 -27.27 13.59 -13.90
N THR A 259 -28.18 13.43 -12.93
CA THR A 259 -29.31 12.49 -12.97
C THR A 259 -30.68 13.18 -12.97
N SER A 260 -30.72 14.51 -13.11
CA SER A 260 -31.97 15.30 -13.25
C SER A 260 -32.20 15.77 -14.67
#